data_AF-A0A1E1W751-F1
#
_entry.id   AF-A0A1E1W751-F1
#
_cell.length_a   1.000
_cell.length_b   1.000
_cell.length_c   1.000
_cell.angle_alpha   90.00
_cell.angle_beta   90.00
_cell.angle_gamma   90.00
#
_symmetry.space_group_name_H-M   'P 1'
#
loop_
_entity.id
_entity.type
_entity.pdbx_description
1 polymer ?
#
loop_
_entity_poly.entity_id
_entity_poly.type
_entity_poly.pdbx_seq_one_letter_code
_entity_poly.pdbx_strand_id
1 'polypeptide(L)'
;VASQVFNTLTEVIQGPCTQNQQALAHSRLWDAVGGFLFLFSHMQDKLSKHSSQVDLLKELLNLQKDMITMMLSMLEGNVVNGTIGKQMVDTLVESASNVELILKYFDMFLKLKDLTSSPSFQEIDGNNDGWVLPKDFREKMEQQKSYTPEEIEFLLACCETNHDGKLDYIGFCDRFHEPA
;
A
#
# COMPACT_ATOMS: atom_id res chain seq x y z
N VAL A 1 11.79 15.14 4.09
CA VAL A 1 12.76 15.01 5.21
C VAL A 1 12.88 13.56 5.67
N ALA A 2 11.81 12.89 6.12
CA ALA A 2 11.88 11.50 6.59
C ALA A 2 12.43 10.51 5.54
N SER A 3 11.99 10.63 4.28
CA SER A 3 12.51 9.81 3.15
C SER A 3 14.04 9.91 3.03
N GLN A 4 14.60 11.13 3.08
CA GLN A 4 16.06 11.32 3.06
C GLN A 4 16.77 10.63 4.23
N VAL A 5 16.16 10.60 5.41
CA VAL A 5 16.70 9.90 6.58
C VAL A 5 16.74 8.40 6.32
N PHE A 6 15.66 7.80 5.82
CA PHE A 6 15.65 6.38 5.46
C PHE A 6 16.68 6.05 4.39
N ASN A 7 16.78 6.86 3.33
CA ASN A 7 17.77 6.65 2.28
C ASN A 7 19.21 6.74 2.81
N THR A 8 19.49 7.69 3.69
CA THR A 8 20.82 7.81 4.34
C THR A 8 21.11 6.62 5.24
N LEU A 9 20.13 6.14 6.02
CA LEU A 9 20.29 4.95 6.86
C LEU A 9 20.54 3.70 6.01
N THR A 10 19.82 3.54 4.91
CA THR A 10 20.04 2.48 3.91
C THR A 10 21.48 2.51 3.39
N GLU A 11 21.98 3.67 2.99
CA GLU A 11 23.36 3.83 2.51
C GLU A 11 24.41 3.46 3.56
N VAL A 12 24.13 3.70 4.84
CA VAL A 12 25.04 3.39 5.97
C VAL A 12 25.12 1.89 6.28
N ILE A 13 24.10 1.11 5.93
CA ILE A 13 24.03 -0.33 6.26
C ILE A 13 24.19 -1.27 5.06
N GLN A 14 23.89 -0.81 3.84
CA GLN A 14 23.98 -1.62 2.61
C GLN A 14 25.42 -2.10 2.34
N GLY A 15 25.58 -3.24 1.67
CA GLY A 15 26.90 -3.80 1.38
C GLY A 15 27.52 -4.44 2.63
N PRO A 16 26.78 -5.38 3.22
CA PRO A 16 26.42 -5.44 4.64
C PRO A 16 27.45 -4.86 5.61
N CYS A 17 27.09 -3.80 6.35
CA CYS A 17 27.87 -3.27 7.46
C CYS A 17 27.32 -3.75 8.81
N THR A 18 27.79 -4.91 9.27
CA THR A 18 27.25 -5.58 10.47
C THR A 18 27.31 -4.73 11.74
N GLN A 19 28.37 -3.93 11.93
CA GLN A 19 28.49 -3.05 13.09
C GLN A 19 27.43 -1.95 13.10
N ASN A 20 27.16 -1.33 11.96
CA ASN A 20 26.12 -0.29 11.84
C ASN A 20 24.73 -0.88 12.02
N GLN A 21 24.48 -2.05 11.42
CA GLN A 21 23.23 -2.80 11.60
C GLN A 21 22.98 -3.12 13.09
N GLN A 22 23.99 -3.62 13.82
CA GLN A 22 23.86 -3.92 15.26
C GLN A 22 23.68 -2.66 16.11
N ALA A 23 24.36 -1.55 15.78
CA ALA A 23 24.18 -0.29 16.48
C ALA A 23 22.74 0.24 16.33
N LEU A 24 22.17 0.14 15.12
CA LEU A 24 20.77 0.50 14.87
C LEU A 24 19.79 -0.45 15.55
N ALA A 25 20.07 -1.76 15.55
CA ALA A 25 19.24 -2.77 16.19
C ALA A 25 19.12 -2.60 17.72
N HIS A 26 20.15 -2.04 18.36
CA HIS A 26 20.16 -1.70 19.78
C HIS A 26 19.68 -0.27 20.08
N SER A 27 19.28 0.48 19.06
CA SER A 27 18.71 1.82 19.21
C SER A 27 17.18 1.78 19.32
N ARG A 28 16.53 2.95 19.30
CA ARG A 28 15.06 3.08 19.26
C ARG A 28 14.48 2.99 17.84
N LEU A 29 15.21 2.43 16.88
CA LEU A 29 14.76 2.30 15.50
C LEU A 29 13.44 1.54 15.39
N TRP A 30 13.30 0.44 16.12
CA TRP A 30 12.10 -0.40 16.07
C TRP A 30 10.85 0.29 16.62
N ASP A 31 11.00 1.08 17.70
CA ASP A 31 9.92 1.94 18.22
C ASP A 31 9.43 2.91 17.13
N ALA A 32 10.37 3.53 16.39
CA ALA A 32 10.04 4.45 15.31
C ALA A 32 9.33 3.74 14.14
N VAL A 33 9.82 2.56 13.74
CA VAL A 33 9.20 1.74 12.69
C VAL A 33 7.75 1.40 13.04
N GLY A 34 7.47 0.98 14.28
CA GLY A 34 6.11 0.72 14.75
C GLY A 34 5.19 1.95 14.63
N GLY A 35 5.70 3.13 14.99
CA GLY A 35 4.99 4.40 14.82
C GLY A 35 4.67 4.74 13.36
N PHE A 36 5.60 4.47 12.43
CA PHE A 36 5.37 4.67 11.00
C PHE A 36 4.37 3.67 10.41
N LEU A 37 4.37 2.41 10.86
CA LEU A 37 3.35 1.42 10.45
C LEU A 37 1.94 1.88 10.82
N PHE A 38 1.77 2.44 12.03
CA PHE A 38 0.50 3.07 12.43
C PHE A 38 0.12 4.26 11.53
N LEU A 39 1.09 5.14 11.24
CA LEU A 39 0.84 6.30 10.37
C LEU A 39 0.41 5.86 8.98
N PHE A 40 1.10 4.90 8.36
CA PHE A 40 0.81 4.42 7.02
C PHE A 40 -0.58 3.80 6.93
N SER A 41 -0.92 2.88 7.84
CA SER A 41 -2.22 2.19 7.81
C SER A 41 -3.41 3.17 7.87
N HIS A 42 -3.32 4.19 8.72
CA HIS A 42 -4.43 5.14 8.91
C HIS A 42 -4.47 6.26 7.87
N MET A 43 -3.32 6.72 7.38
CA MET A 43 -3.27 7.75 6.35
C MET A 43 -3.57 7.21 4.96
N GLN A 44 -3.24 5.95 4.66
CA GLN A 44 -3.71 5.29 3.42
C GLN A 44 -5.22 5.26 3.33
N ASP A 45 -5.91 4.82 4.40
CA ASP A 45 -7.38 4.81 4.46
C ASP A 45 -7.97 6.21 4.29
N LYS A 46 -7.40 7.22 4.98
CA LYS A 46 -7.94 8.57 4.97
C LYS A 46 -7.70 9.31 3.65
N LEU A 47 -6.49 9.25 3.11
CA LEU A 47 -6.11 10.03 1.92
C LEU A 47 -6.70 9.43 0.64
N SER A 48 -6.85 8.11 0.56
CA SER A 48 -7.43 7.44 -0.62
C SER A 48 -8.87 7.85 -0.94
N LYS A 49 -9.66 8.22 0.08
CA LYS A 49 -11.05 8.69 -0.05
C LYS A 49 -11.17 10.15 -0.51
N HIS A 50 -10.06 10.85 -0.69
CA HIS A 50 -10.03 12.26 -1.07
C HIS A 50 -9.16 12.45 -2.30
N SER A 51 -9.79 12.66 -3.45
CA SER A 51 -9.09 12.88 -4.72
C SER A 51 -8.13 14.07 -4.73
N SER A 52 -8.44 15.12 -3.96
CA SER A 52 -7.56 16.27 -3.78
C SER A 52 -6.28 15.96 -2.99
N GLN A 53 -6.17 14.77 -2.40
CA GLN A 53 -5.03 14.32 -1.59
C GLN A 53 -4.19 13.22 -2.26
N VAL A 54 -4.44 12.95 -3.54
CA VAL A 54 -3.75 11.88 -4.28
C VAL A 54 -2.24 12.09 -4.33
N ASP A 55 -1.77 13.33 -4.50
CA ASP A 55 -0.33 13.62 -4.52
C ASP A 55 0.31 13.35 -3.16
N LEU A 56 -0.37 13.72 -2.07
CA LEU A 56 0.09 13.43 -0.72
C LEU A 56 0.08 11.92 -0.42
N LEU A 57 -0.92 11.19 -0.90
CA LEU A 57 -0.95 9.72 -0.81
C LEU A 57 0.24 9.10 -1.54
N LYS A 58 0.56 9.56 -2.74
CA LYS A 58 1.74 9.08 -3.50
C LYS A 58 3.04 9.35 -2.74
N GLU A 59 3.19 10.52 -2.15
CA GLU A 59 4.37 10.82 -1.30
C GLU A 59 4.44 9.90 -0.08
N LEU A 60 3.30 9.58 0.54
CA LEU A 60 3.22 8.65 1.67
C LEU A 60 3.62 7.22 1.28
N LEU A 61 3.14 6.72 0.14
CA LEU A 61 3.49 5.39 -0.38
C LEU A 61 4.98 5.29 -0.74
N ASN A 62 5.54 6.35 -1.33
CA ASN A 62 6.98 6.43 -1.58
C ASN A 62 7.78 6.43 -0.26
N LEU A 63 7.33 7.15 0.77
CA LEU A 63 7.96 7.13 2.08
C LEU A 63 7.91 5.74 2.73
N GLN A 64 6.79 5.03 2.58
CA GLN A 64 6.66 3.65 3.06
C GLN A 64 7.63 2.71 2.33
N LYS A 65 7.78 2.86 1.01
CA LYS A 65 8.75 2.10 0.21
C LYS A 65 10.19 2.34 0.69
N ASP A 66 10.57 3.60 0.96
CA ASP A 66 11.90 3.92 1.47
C ASP A 66 12.15 3.27 2.85
N MET A 67 11.15 3.29 3.75
CA MET A 67 11.25 2.63 5.05
C MET A 67 11.41 1.11 4.91
N ILE A 68 10.60 0.47 4.06
CA ILE A 68 10.68 -0.98 3.80
C ILE A 68 12.05 -1.33 3.22
N THR A 69 12.58 -0.52 2.30
CA THR A 69 13.90 -0.73 1.71
C THR A 69 14.99 -0.69 2.78
N MET A 70 14.96 0.31 3.68
CA MET A 70 15.87 0.36 4.83
C MET A 70 15.75 -0.89 5.71
N MET A 71 14.54 -1.37 5.99
CA MET A 71 14.33 -2.59 6.76
C MET A 71 14.91 -3.83 6.05
N LEU A 72 14.75 -3.94 4.72
CA LEU A 72 15.35 -5.03 3.95
C LEU A 72 16.88 -4.99 4.00
N SER A 73 17.48 -3.80 3.92
CA SER A 73 18.94 -3.63 4.07
C SER A 73 19.45 -3.97 5.48
N MET A 74 18.62 -3.83 6.52
CA MET A 74 18.95 -4.34 7.86
C MET A 74 19.06 -5.87 7.91
N LEU A 75 18.40 -6.58 6.99
CA LEU A 75 18.46 -8.04 6.89
C LEU A 75 19.56 -8.55 5.94
N GLU A 76 20.31 -7.66 5.30
CA GLU A 76 21.40 -8.05 4.41
C GLU A 76 22.50 -8.78 5.21
N GLY A 77 22.82 -10.01 4.82
CA GLY A 77 23.77 -10.86 5.55
C GLY A 77 23.21 -11.50 6.84
N ASN A 78 21.89 -11.49 7.03
CA ASN A 78 21.26 -12.09 8.21
C ASN A 78 21.54 -13.60 8.31
N VAL A 79 21.71 -14.08 9.55
CA VAL A 79 21.90 -15.49 9.88
C VAL A 79 20.63 -16.07 10.52
N VAL A 80 20.45 -17.38 10.41
CA VAL A 80 19.32 -18.08 11.04
C VAL A 80 19.35 -17.83 12.56
N ASN A 81 18.22 -17.41 13.12
CA ASN A 81 18.07 -17.00 14.53
C ASN A 81 18.91 -15.76 14.95
N GLY A 82 19.29 -14.90 14.00
CA GLY A 82 19.95 -13.63 14.29
C GLY A 82 19.04 -12.63 15.02
N THR A 83 19.64 -11.78 15.88
CA THR A 83 18.94 -10.77 16.68
C THR A 83 18.07 -9.84 15.84
N ILE A 84 18.59 -9.36 14.70
CA ILE A 84 17.90 -8.38 13.84
C ILE A 84 16.63 -8.97 13.25
N GLY A 85 16.71 -10.16 12.66
CA GLY A 85 15.55 -10.87 12.12
C GLY A 85 14.49 -11.11 13.19
N LYS A 86 14.90 -11.50 14.41
CA LYS A 86 13.98 -11.66 15.54
C LYS A 86 13.30 -10.34 15.92
N GLN A 87 14.05 -9.25 16.09
CA GLN A 87 13.48 -7.95 16.45
C GLN A 87 12.52 -7.41 15.39
N MET A 88 12.81 -7.63 14.11
CA MET A 88 11.89 -7.27 13.04
C MET A 88 10.57 -8.05 13.15
N VAL A 89 10.64 -9.36 13.39
CA VAL A 89 9.44 -10.19 13.61
C VAL A 89 8.68 -9.71 14.83
N ASP A 90 9.35 -9.47 15.96
CA ASP A 90 8.72 -8.97 17.19
C ASP A 90 7.99 -7.64 16.92
N THR A 91 8.62 -6.70 16.20
CA THR A 91 8.02 -5.42 15.79
C THR A 91 6.76 -5.60 14.93
N LEU A 92 6.81 -6.52 13.96
CA LEU A 92 5.67 -6.82 13.08
C LEU A 92 4.52 -7.47 13.85
N VAL A 93 4.81 -8.33 14.82
CA VAL A 93 3.80 -8.96 15.69
C VAL A 93 3.15 -7.92 16.60
N GLU A 94 3.94 -7.02 17.20
CA GLU A 94 3.42 -5.91 18.02
C GLU A 94 2.54 -4.96 17.21
N SER A 95 2.85 -4.77 15.92
CA SER A 95 2.10 -3.91 14.99
C SER A 95 1.14 -4.68 14.07
N ALA A 96 0.76 -5.91 14.42
CA ALA A 96 0.06 -6.83 13.52
C ALA A 96 -1.22 -6.23 12.90
N SER A 97 -2.02 -5.51 13.70
CA SER A 97 -3.24 -4.85 13.20
C SER A 97 -2.97 -3.80 12.13
N ASN A 98 -1.90 -3.00 12.29
CA ASN A 98 -1.51 -2.00 11.31
C ASN A 98 -0.98 -2.65 10.03
N VAL A 99 -0.18 -3.71 10.18
CA VAL A 99 0.34 -4.48 9.05
C VAL A 99 -0.80 -5.13 8.27
N GLU A 100 -1.80 -5.69 8.95
CA GLU A 100 -2.98 -6.28 8.31
C GLU A 100 -3.76 -5.24 7.50
N LEU A 101 -3.97 -4.03 8.03
CA LEU A 101 -4.61 -2.94 7.30
C LEU A 101 -3.84 -2.54 6.03
N ILE A 102 -2.51 -2.44 6.13
CA ILE A 102 -1.64 -2.13 4.99
C ILE A 102 -1.73 -3.23 3.92
N LEU A 103 -1.64 -4.50 4.32
CA LEU A 103 -1.73 -5.63 3.39
C LEU A 103 -3.09 -5.69 2.72
N LYS A 104 -4.17 -5.49 3.49
CA LYS A 104 -5.53 -5.42 2.95
C LYS A 104 -5.70 -4.27 1.95
N TYR A 105 -5.11 -3.11 2.26
CA TYR A 105 -5.11 -1.96 1.35
C TYR A 105 -4.50 -2.33 -0.01
N PHE A 106 -3.28 -2.85 -0.04
CA PHE A 106 -2.63 -3.25 -1.29
C PHE A 106 -3.39 -4.38 -2.01
N ASP A 107 -3.86 -5.39 -1.28
CA ASP A 107 -4.62 -6.51 -1.85
C ASP A 107 -5.88 -6.04 -2.61
N MET A 108 -6.63 -5.08 -2.05
CA MET A 108 -7.80 -4.49 -2.73
C MET A 108 -7.43 -3.88 -4.09
N PHE A 109 -6.34 -3.11 -4.17
CA PHE A 109 -5.96 -2.39 -5.39
C PHE A 109 -5.21 -3.27 -6.40
N LEU A 110 -4.48 -4.30 -5.95
CA LEU A 110 -3.85 -5.28 -6.83
C LEU A 110 -4.90 -6.10 -7.60
N LYS A 111 -5.99 -6.49 -6.92
CA LYS A 111 -7.11 -7.21 -7.54
C LYS A 111 -7.89 -6.39 -8.58
N LEU A 112 -7.79 -5.06 -8.58
CA LEU A 112 -8.51 -4.21 -9.54
C LEU A 112 -8.12 -4.47 -10.98
N LYS A 113 -6.83 -4.74 -11.23
CA LYS A 113 -6.34 -5.04 -12.58
C LYS A 113 -6.94 -6.34 -13.12
N ASP A 114 -7.04 -7.35 -12.26
CA ASP A 114 -7.67 -8.63 -12.62
C ASP A 114 -9.17 -8.48 -12.89
N LEU A 115 -9.87 -7.65 -12.09
CA LEU A 115 -11.27 -7.31 -12.30
C LEU A 115 -11.47 -6.61 -13.64
N THR A 116 -10.77 -5.49 -13.84
CA THR A 116 -10.97 -4.58 -14.98
C THR A 116 -10.50 -5.18 -16.29
N SER A 117 -9.52 -6.09 -16.26
CA SER A 117 -9.06 -6.81 -17.46
C SER A 117 -9.93 -8.03 -17.82
N SER A 118 -10.91 -8.39 -16.98
CA SER A 118 -11.74 -9.57 -17.23
C SER A 118 -12.70 -9.33 -18.41
N PRO A 119 -12.96 -10.35 -19.27
CA PRO A 119 -13.91 -10.21 -20.37
C PRO A 119 -15.30 -9.78 -19.91
N SER A 120 -15.75 -10.30 -18.75
CA SER A 120 -17.06 -9.95 -18.20
C SER A 120 -17.15 -8.50 -17.73
N PHE A 121 -16.04 -7.91 -17.29
CA PHE A 121 -16.01 -6.48 -16.95
C PHE A 121 -16.01 -5.63 -18.22
N GLN A 122 -15.18 -5.98 -19.22
CA GLN A 122 -15.07 -5.25 -20.49
C GLN A 122 -16.40 -5.15 -21.25
N GLU A 123 -17.33 -6.11 -21.06
CA GLU A 123 -18.69 -6.04 -21.60
C GLU A 123 -19.50 -4.82 -21.12
N ILE A 124 -19.19 -4.24 -19.95
CA ILE A 124 -19.93 -3.08 -19.43
C ILE A 124 -19.46 -1.75 -20.05
N ASP A 125 -18.23 -1.72 -20.60
CA ASP A 125 -17.63 -0.59 -21.31
C ASP A 125 -17.70 -0.82 -22.83
N GLY A 126 -18.91 -0.94 -23.37
CA GLY A 126 -19.12 -1.33 -24.77
C GLY A 126 -18.56 -0.35 -25.81
N ASN A 127 -18.26 0.89 -25.42
CA ASN A 127 -17.64 1.91 -26.27
C ASN A 127 -16.14 2.09 -25.99
N ASN A 128 -15.57 1.38 -25.00
CA ASN A 128 -14.17 1.47 -24.58
C ASN A 128 -13.73 2.90 -24.27
N ASP A 129 -14.60 3.69 -23.62
CA ASP A 129 -14.29 5.06 -23.23
C ASP A 129 -13.67 5.16 -21.83
N GLY A 130 -13.64 4.07 -21.08
CA GLY A 130 -13.09 4.02 -19.71
C GLY A 130 -14.08 4.42 -18.63
N TRP A 131 -15.34 4.73 -18.97
CA TRP A 131 -16.34 5.28 -18.05
C TRP A 131 -17.53 4.35 -17.83
N VAL A 132 -17.69 3.87 -16.59
CA VAL A 132 -18.76 2.92 -16.22
C VAL A 132 -19.62 3.46 -15.08
N LEU A 133 -20.86 2.98 -14.95
CA LEU A 133 -21.70 3.37 -13.83
C LEU A 133 -21.21 2.70 -12.54
N PRO A 134 -21.22 3.41 -11.38
CA PRO A 134 -20.82 2.82 -10.10
C PRO A 134 -21.61 1.57 -9.71
N LYS A 135 -22.87 1.48 -10.16
CA LYS A 135 -23.73 0.31 -9.94
C LYS A 135 -23.20 -0.91 -10.70
N ASP A 136 -22.83 -0.76 -11.97
CA ASP A 136 -22.32 -1.86 -12.79
C ASP A 136 -20.94 -2.30 -12.31
N PHE A 137 -20.10 -1.34 -11.89
CA PHE A 137 -18.80 -1.60 -11.26
C PHE A 137 -18.95 -2.46 -9.99
N ARG A 138 -19.89 -2.09 -9.11
CA ARG A 138 -20.25 -2.86 -7.91
C ARG A 138 -20.74 -4.26 -8.27
N GLU A 139 -21.68 -4.39 -9.19
CA GLU A 139 -22.23 -5.70 -9.58
C GLU A 139 -21.12 -6.64 -10.09
N LYS A 140 -20.14 -6.13 -10.84
CA LYS A 140 -18.99 -6.93 -11.30
C LYS A 140 -18.05 -7.34 -10.17
N MET A 141 -17.78 -6.45 -9.21
CA MET A 141 -17.02 -6.79 -8.00
C MET A 141 -17.69 -7.91 -7.19
N GLU A 142 -19.01 -7.82 -6.99
CA GLU A 142 -19.80 -8.82 -6.27
C GLU A 142 -19.81 -10.17 -7.01
N GLN A 143 -19.90 -10.16 -8.34
CA GLN A 143 -19.87 -11.36 -9.18
C GLN A 143 -18.51 -12.08 -9.13
N GLN A 144 -17.41 -11.34 -9.06
CA GLN A 144 -16.05 -11.91 -9.02
C GLN A 144 -15.77 -12.65 -7.69
N LYS A 145 -16.47 -12.29 -6.60
CA LYS A 145 -16.32 -12.87 -5.25
C LYS A 145 -14.90 -12.78 -4.66
N SER A 146 -14.09 -11.84 -5.16
CA SER A 146 -12.73 -11.56 -4.66
C SER A 146 -12.67 -10.44 -3.62
N TYR A 147 -13.81 -9.77 -3.40
CA TYR A 147 -13.95 -8.63 -2.49
C TYR A 147 -15.02 -8.90 -1.44
N THR A 148 -14.84 -8.39 -0.22
CA THR A 148 -15.90 -8.31 0.79
C THR A 148 -16.79 -7.08 0.53
N PRO A 149 -18.03 -7.05 1.06
CA PRO A 149 -18.90 -5.89 0.91
C PRO A 149 -18.26 -4.58 1.40
N GLU A 150 -17.50 -4.63 2.49
CA GLU A 150 -16.80 -3.47 3.05
C GLU A 150 -15.69 -2.96 2.12
N GLU A 151 -14.98 -3.87 1.44
CA GLU A 151 -13.94 -3.52 0.46
C GLU A 151 -14.55 -2.86 -0.76
N ILE A 152 -15.71 -3.34 -1.23
CA ILE A 152 -16.44 -2.74 -2.35
C ILE A 152 -16.89 -1.32 -2.00
N GLU A 153 -17.47 -1.12 -0.81
CA GLU A 153 -17.84 0.23 -0.36
C GLU A 153 -16.61 1.15 -0.27
N PHE A 154 -15.51 0.64 0.26
CA PHE A 154 -14.27 1.40 0.36
C PHE A 154 -13.74 1.83 -1.02
N LEU A 155 -13.66 0.90 -1.97
CA LEU A 155 -13.19 1.19 -3.32
C LEU A 155 -14.08 2.23 -4.01
N LEU A 156 -15.41 2.07 -3.91
CA LEU A 156 -16.36 3.05 -4.44
C LEU A 156 -16.24 4.42 -3.76
N ALA A 157 -15.89 4.49 -2.49
CA ALA A 157 -15.64 5.75 -1.79
C ALA A 157 -14.34 6.44 -2.23
N CYS A 158 -13.39 5.70 -2.80
CA CYS A 158 -12.15 6.24 -3.39
C CYS A 158 -12.37 6.78 -4.81
N CYS A 159 -13.52 6.49 -5.41
CA CYS A 159 -13.85 6.82 -6.77
C CYS A 159 -14.47 8.21 -6.91
N GLU A 160 -14.11 8.93 -7.96
CA GLU A 160 -14.81 10.14 -8.36
C GLU A 160 -15.76 9.84 -9.51
N THR A 161 -16.91 10.51 -9.50
CA THR A 161 -17.84 10.48 -10.63
C THR A 161 -17.79 11.80 -11.40
N ASN A 162 -17.92 11.71 -12.72
CA ASN A 162 -18.08 12.88 -13.58
C ASN A 162 -19.50 13.46 -13.48
N HIS A 163 -19.78 14.49 -14.28
CA HIS A 163 -21.09 15.15 -14.32
C HIS A 163 -22.25 14.20 -14.72
N ASP A 164 -21.96 13.12 -15.41
CA ASP A 164 -22.92 12.10 -15.83
C ASP A 164 -23.08 10.97 -14.80
N GLY A 165 -22.39 11.07 -13.65
CA GLY A 165 -22.43 10.06 -12.59
C GLY A 165 -21.62 8.80 -12.92
N LYS A 166 -20.77 8.81 -13.95
CA LYS A 166 -19.89 7.69 -14.32
C LYS A 166 -18.53 7.80 -13.63
N LEU A 167 -17.93 6.65 -13.35
CA LEU A 167 -16.57 6.50 -12.82
C LEU A 167 -15.59 6.21 -13.96
N ASP A 168 -14.43 6.87 -13.92
CA ASP A 168 -13.26 6.54 -14.73
C ASP A 168 -12.49 5.38 -14.09
N TYR A 169 -12.73 4.14 -14.56
CA TYR A 169 -12.06 2.97 -13.98
C TYR A 169 -10.60 2.86 -14.44
N ILE A 170 -10.25 3.44 -15.58
CA ILE A 170 -8.87 3.43 -16.11
C ILE A 170 -8.01 4.36 -15.24
N GLY A 171 -8.45 5.61 -15.07
CA GLY A 171 -7.79 6.57 -14.19
C GLY A 171 -7.76 6.12 -12.73
N PHE A 172 -8.78 5.37 -12.28
CA PHE A 172 -8.78 4.75 -10.95
C PHE A 172 -7.69 3.67 -10.82
N CYS A 173 -7.56 2.76 -11.80
CA CYS A 173 -6.47 1.78 -11.84
C CYS A 173 -5.10 2.46 -11.88
N ASP A 174 -4.88 3.44 -12.76
CA ASP A 174 -3.60 4.15 -12.86
C ASP A 174 -3.23 4.87 -11.55
N ARG A 175 -4.24 5.37 -10.83
CA ARG A 175 -4.05 6.13 -9.59
C ARG A 175 -3.71 5.23 -8.39
N PHE A 176 -4.26 4.02 -8.32
CA PHE A 176 -4.15 3.20 -7.12
C PHE A 176 -3.50 1.82 -7.33
N HIS A 177 -3.58 1.23 -8.52
CA HIS A 177 -2.90 -0.03 -8.83
C HIS A 177 -1.40 0.18 -9.08
N GLU A 178 -1.02 1.19 -9.88
CA GLU A 178 0.40 1.41 -10.19
C GLU A 178 1.25 1.80 -8.96
N PRO A 179 0.74 2.59 -7.99
CA PRO A 179 1.48 2.84 -6.75
C PRO A 179 1.43 1.70 -5.71
N ALA A 180 0.59 0.68 -5.94
CA ALA A 180 0.40 -0.47 -5.05
C ALA A 180 1.45 -1.57 -5.27
#